data_AF-A0A969HYF5-F1
#
_entry.id   AF-A0A969HYF5-F1
#
_cell.length_a   1.000
_cell.length_b   1.000
_cell.length_c   1.000
_cell.angle_alpha   90.00
_cell.angle_beta   90.00
_cell.angle_gamma   90.00
#
_symmetry.space_group_name_H-M   'P 1'
#
loop_
_entity.id
_entity.type
_entity.pdbx_description
1 polymer ?
#
loop_
_entity_poly.entity_id
_entity_poly.type
_entity_poly.pdbx_seq_one_letter_code
_entity_poly.pdbx_strand_id
1 'polypeptide(L)' 'MEPEIIQTEAHYRNLLAELERLAEHDPEPDSEDGARLELLAKLIEEYEKESVSRSAANLESK' A
#
# COMPACT_ATOMS: atom_id res chain seq x y z
N MET A 1 -9.73 8.18 8.70
CA MET A 1 -9.46 6.75 8.90
C MET A 1 -8.06 6.64 9.46
N GLU A 2 -7.87 5.91 10.56
CA GLU A 2 -6.54 5.62 11.08
C GLU A 2 -5.87 4.57 10.17
N PRO A 3 -4.59 4.74 9.81
CA PRO A 3 -3.90 3.78 8.96
C PRO A 3 -3.63 2.48 9.72
N GLU A 4 -4.50 1.48 9.56
CA GLU A 4 -4.26 0.13 10.05
C GLU A 4 -3.39 -0.67 9.07
N ILE A 5 -2.58 -1.60 9.58
CA ILE A 5 -1.78 -2.53 8.79
C ILE A 5 -2.70 -3.28 7.81
N ILE A 6 -2.31 -3.37 6.54
CA ILE A 6 -3.07 -4.10 5.52
C ILE A 6 -2.99 -5.60 5.83
N GLN A 7 -4.11 -6.21 6.21
CA GLN A 7 -4.17 -7.66 6.49
C GLN A 7 -4.98 -8.44 5.44
N THR A 8 -5.71 -7.75 4.56
CA THR A 8 -6.59 -8.36 3.57
C THR A 8 -6.42 -7.75 2.20
N GLU A 9 -6.65 -8.57 1.16
CA GLU A 9 -6.59 -8.11 -0.24
C GLU A 9 -7.66 -7.05 -0.53
N ALA A 10 -8.82 -7.11 0.13
CA ALA A 10 -9.85 -6.08 -0.01
C ALA A 10 -9.37 -4.71 0.53
N HIS A 11 -8.68 -4.70 1.67
CA HIS A 11 -8.09 -3.48 2.22
C HIS A 11 -6.98 -2.95 1.31
N TYR A 12 -6.11 -3.84 0.81
CA TYR A 12 -5.08 -3.48 -0.18
C TYR A 12 -5.68 -2.78 -1.41
N ARG A 13 -6.70 -3.37 -2.04
CA ARG A 13 -7.34 -2.80 -3.24
C ARG A 13 -7.99 -1.44 -2.97
N ASN A 14 -8.57 -1.25 -1.78
CA ASN A 14 -9.16 0.04 -1.40
C ASN A 14 -8.10 1.12 -1.24
N LEU A 15 -6.98 0.81 -0.57
CA LEU A 15 -5.87 1.75 -0.40
C LEU A 15 -5.17 2.03 -1.73
N LEU A 16 -5.03 1.03 -2.59
CA LEU A 16 -4.44 1.19 -3.92
C LEU A 16 -5.28 2.15 -4.77
N ALA A 17 -6.61 1.98 -4.80
CA ALA A 17 -7.50 2.88 -5.51
C ALA A 17 -7.47 4.30 -4.94
N GLU A 18 -7.20 4.47 -3.65
CA GLU A 18 -7.07 5.78 -3.02
C GLU A 18 -5.73 6.45 -3.31
N LEU A 19 -4.65 5.67 -3.31
CA LEU A 19 -3.33 6.09 -3.74
C LEU A 19 -3.35 6.55 -5.21
N GLU A 20 -3.97 5.77 -6.11
CA GLU A 20 -4.10 6.13 -7.52
C GLU A 20 -4.82 7.46 -7.71
N ARG A 21 -5.93 7.68 -6.99
CA ARG A 21 -6.66 8.96 -7.03
C ARG A 21 -5.80 10.13 -6.55
N LEU A 22 -5.07 9.97 -5.46
CA LEU A 22 -4.19 11.02 -4.95
C LEU A 22 -3.05 11.29 -5.92
N ALA A 23 -2.41 10.25 -6.47
CA ALA A 23 -1.33 10.40 -7.44
C ALA A 23 -1.78 11.10 -8.73
N GLU A 24 -3.01 10.85 -9.20
CA GLU A 24 -3.58 11.54 -10.37
C GLU A 24 -3.73 13.05 -10.17
N HIS A 25 -3.93 13.49 -8.93
CA HIS A 25 -4.07 14.90 -8.58
C HIS A 25 -2.73 15.60 -8.26
N ASP A 26 -1.61 14.85 -8.22
CA ASP A 26 -0.25 15.34 -7.97
C ASP A 26 -0.16 16.34 -6.79
N PRO A 27 -0.56 15.93 -5.56
CA PRO A 27 -0.58 16.81 -4.41
C PRO A 27 0.83 17.25 -4.02
N GLU A 28 0.94 18.50 -3.58
CA GLU A 28 2.20 19.04 -3.06
C GLU A 28 2.75 18.14 -1.93
N PRO A 29 4.04 17.81 -1.90
CA PRO A 29 4.61 16.90 -0.92
C PRO A 29 4.36 17.30 0.55
N ASP A 30 4.38 18.61 0.82
CA ASP A 30 4.19 19.16 2.17
C ASP A 30 2.70 19.37 2.53
N SER A 31 1.77 19.02 1.63
CA SER A 31 0.33 19.08 1.90
C SER A 31 -0.15 17.85 2.68
N GLU A 32 -1.33 17.96 3.30
CA GLU A 32 -1.96 16.82 3.98
C GLU A 32 -2.19 15.62 3.03
N ASP A 33 -2.55 15.91 1.77
CA ASP A 33 -2.75 14.89 0.74
C ASP A 33 -1.42 14.27 0.28
N GLY A 34 -0.34 15.05 0.23
CA GLY A 34 1.02 14.55 -0.03
C GLY A 34 1.51 13.60 1.06
N ALA A 35 1.36 14.00 2.33
CA ALA A 35 1.66 13.15 3.47
C ALA A 35 0.82 11.86 3.48
N ARG A 36 -0.45 11.96 3.07
CA ARG A 36 -1.36 10.81 2.96
C ARG A 36 -0.95 9.88 1.82
N LEU A 37 -0.56 10.42 0.67
CA LEU A 37 -0.06 9.64 -0.46
C LEU A 37 1.20 8.85 -0.08
N GLU A 38 2.16 9.49 0.62
CA GLU A 38 3.37 8.82 1.11
C GLU A 38 3.04 7.67 2.07
N LEU A 39 2.11 7.89 3.00
CA LEU A 39 1.68 6.89 3.96
C LEU A 39 1.02 5.68 3.28
N LEU A 40 0.11 5.92 2.34
CA LEU A 40 -0.55 4.85 1.57
C LEU A 40 0.48 4.02 0.79
N ALA A 41 1.47 4.68 0.17
CA ALA A 41 2.53 4.01 -0.57
C ALA A 41 3.33 3.06 0.33
N LYS A 42 3.72 3.52 1.53
CA LYS A 42 4.45 2.70 2.52
C LYS A 42 3.66 1.48 2.99
N LEU A 43 2.36 1.65 3.26
CA LEU A 43 1.50 0.54 3.68
C LEU A 43 1.35 -0.53 2.59
N ILE A 44 1.16 -0.09 1.35
CA ILE A 44 1.06 -0.97 0.19
C ILE A 44 2.36 -1.72 -0.06
N GLU A 45 3.50 -1.02 -0.03
CA GLU A 45 4.82 -1.61 -0.22
C GLU A 45 5.10 -2.70 0.84
N GLU A 46 4.76 -2.45 2.11
CA GLU A 46 4.96 -3.41 3.19
C GLU A 46 4.11 -4.67 2.99
N TYR A 47 2.83 -4.50 2.61
CA TYR A 47 1.94 -5.63 2.31
C TYR A 47 2.44 -6.47 1.12
N GLU A 48 2.92 -5.81 0.07
CA GLU A 48 3.47 -6.49 -1.11
C GLU A 48 4.74 -7.28 -0.76
N LYS A 49 5.63 -6.74 0.07
CA LYS A 49 6.81 -7.45 0.56
C LYS A 49 6.45 -8.72 1.32
N GLU A 50 5.48 -8.65 2.23
CA GLU A 50 5.01 -9.82 2.97
C GLU A 50 4.36 -10.87 2.05
N SER A 51 3.56 -10.43 1.08
CA SER A 51 2.88 -11.29 0.12
C SER A 51 3.87 -12.01 -0.82
N VAL A 52 4.85 -11.27 -1.33
CA VAL A 52 5.94 -11.82 -2.17
C VAL A 52 6.82 -12.78 -1.36
N SER A 53 7.17 -12.44 -0.11
CA SER A 53 7.93 -13.33 0.76
C SER A 53 7.19 -14.66 1.02
N ARG A 54 5.87 -14.60 1.25
CA ARG A 54 5.04 -15.80 1.50
C ARG A 54 4.90 -16.69 0.26
N SER A 55 4.85 -16.10 -0.92
CA SER A 55 4.78 -16.84 -2.19
C SER A 55 6.14 -17.42 -2.60
N ALA A 56 7.25 -16.72 -2.35
CA ALA A 56 8.60 -17.24 -2.58
C ALA A 56 8.95 -18.43 -1.66
N ALA A 57 8.59 -18.37 -0.37
CA ALA A 57 8.83 -19.47 0.58
C ALA A 57 8.10 -20.78 0.21
N ASN A 58 7.02 -20.70 -0.57
CA ASN A 58 6.25 -21.87 -1.00
C ASN A 58 6.81 -22.55 -2.27
N LEU A 59 7.76 -21.90 -2.96
CA LEU A 59 8.40 -22.40 -4.19
C LEU A 59 9.71 -23.15 -3.92
N GLU A 60 10.40 -22.88 -2.80
CA GLU A 60 11.66 -23.54 -2.43
C GLU A 60 11.50 -24.90 -1.73
N SER A 61 10.25 -25.35 -1.50
CA SER A 61 9.93 -26.63 -0.85
C SER A 61 9.56 -27.76 -1.83
N LYS A 62 9.95 -27.68 -3.11
CA LYS A 62 9.68 -28.71 -4.13
C LYS A 62 10.93 -29.34 -4.71
#